data_AF-A0A973CMD8-F1
#
_entry.id   AF-A0A973CMD8-F1
#
_cell.length_a   1.000
_cell.length_b   1.000
_cell.length_c   1.000
_cell.angle_alpha   90.00
_cell.angle_beta   90.00
_cell.angle_gamma   90.00
#
_symmetry.space_group_name_H-M   'P 1'
#
loop_
_entity.id
_entity.type
_entity.pdbx_description
1 polymer ?
#
loop_
_entity_poly.entity_id
_entity_poly.type
_entity_poly.pdbx_seq_one_letter_code
_entity_poly.pdbx_strand_id
1 'polypeptide(L)'
;MLVTVIGRGHGGTRAMSHTLSDSGVFMGDPLNESGDLLPPRPMYDACRVLGKHVIYKGNYEWDFSKVLDMEPEQEFVDLINQYLQSVMSNQSENRGWKLPETTLAFPWIIKLFPEIKYIQWVRDPRDSILKGHPTDDLGRFNIDYDKTDNIRLSRAISWKYQMEIIKATPKPDNWITVRFEDFVLEQDATLSRLNDYLGMDLAKIEVRPKSVGRWKTDTEEHDFDFFQDELKEHSYK
;
A
#
# COMPACT_ATOMS: atom_id res chain seq x y z
N MET A 1 8.61 -9.22 -16.18
CA MET A 1 7.44 -8.60 -15.52
C MET A 1 7.84 -7.35 -14.74
N LEU A 2 6.96 -6.35 -14.64
CA LEU A 2 7.04 -5.27 -13.65
C LEU A 2 5.88 -5.41 -12.65
N VAL A 3 6.15 -5.35 -11.35
CA VAL A 3 5.15 -5.52 -10.28
C VAL A 3 5.31 -4.47 -9.18
N THR A 4 4.21 -4.02 -8.59
CA THR A 4 4.23 -3.22 -7.37
C THR A 4 3.34 -3.80 -6.28
N VAL A 5 3.77 -3.64 -5.03
CA VAL A 5 2.98 -3.97 -3.85
C VAL A 5 2.49 -2.68 -3.22
N ILE A 6 1.18 -2.49 -3.20
CA ILE A 6 0.52 -1.38 -2.53
C ILE A 6 -0.21 -1.88 -1.28
N GLY A 7 -0.40 -1.01 -0.31
CA GLY A 7 -1.10 -1.32 0.92
C GLY A 7 -0.61 -0.46 2.07
N ARG A 8 -1.41 -0.40 3.13
CA ARG A 8 -1.14 0.45 4.29
C ARG A 8 0.17 0.06 4.97
N GLY A 9 0.95 1.05 5.40
CA GLY A 9 2.10 0.81 6.30
C GLY A 9 1.63 0.13 7.59
N HIS A 10 2.39 -0.84 8.10
CA HIS A 10 1.97 -1.83 9.12
C HIS A 10 0.93 -2.89 8.67
N GLY A 11 0.49 -2.86 7.41
CA GLY A 11 -0.35 -3.89 6.80
C GLY A 11 0.36 -5.23 6.55
N GLY A 12 1.67 -5.33 6.78
CA GLY A 12 2.43 -6.56 6.55
C GLY A 12 3.00 -6.72 5.14
N THR A 13 2.98 -5.65 4.34
CA THR A 13 3.53 -5.60 2.96
C THR A 13 4.99 -6.02 2.83
N ARG A 14 5.76 -6.00 3.93
CA ARG A 14 7.12 -6.57 4.01
C ARG A 14 7.15 -8.04 3.58
N ALA A 15 6.16 -8.84 4.00
CA ALA A 15 6.11 -10.26 3.68
C ALA A 15 6.09 -10.49 2.16
N MET A 16 5.30 -9.70 1.43
CA MET A 16 5.24 -9.79 -0.03
C MET A 16 6.55 -9.29 -0.68
N SER A 17 7.14 -8.20 -0.19
CA SER A 17 8.42 -7.70 -0.73
C SER A 17 9.55 -8.72 -0.57
N HIS A 18 9.69 -9.34 0.60
CA HIS A 18 10.66 -10.42 0.83
C HIS A 18 10.36 -11.65 -0.02
N THR A 19 9.10 -12.05 -0.12
CA THR A 19 8.69 -13.16 -1.00
C THR A 19 9.12 -12.90 -2.44
N LEU A 20 8.86 -11.71 -3.00
CA LEU A 20 9.26 -11.35 -4.37
C LEU A 20 10.78 -11.37 -4.53
N SER A 21 11.53 -10.76 -3.61
CA SER A 21 13.00 -10.77 -3.65
C SER A 21 13.59 -12.18 -3.59
N ASP A 22 13.10 -13.03 -2.68
CA ASP A 22 13.55 -14.42 -2.52
C ASP A 22 13.15 -15.29 -3.73
N SER A 23 12.17 -14.84 -4.52
CA SER A 23 11.75 -15.47 -5.79
C SER A 23 12.53 -14.97 -7.00
N GLY A 24 13.53 -14.09 -6.82
CA GLY A 24 14.36 -13.55 -7.89
C GLY A 24 13.77 -12.33 -8.60
N VAL A 25 12.77 -11.65 -8.02
CA VAL A 25 12.30 -10.35 -8.52
C VAL A 25 13.26 -9.25 -8.02
N PHE A 26 13.82 -8.47 -8.94
CA PHE A 26 14.62 -7.31 -8.57
C PHE A 26 13.73 -6.18 -8.05
N MET A 27 13.66 -6.03 -6.72
CA MET A 27 12.79 -5.06 -6.04
C MET A 27 13.37 -3.62 -5.95
N GLY A 28 14.50 -3.38 -6.61
CA GLY A 28 15.27 -2.13 -6.57
C GLY A 28 16.49 -2.21 -5.64
N ASP A 29 17.33 -1.18 -5.69
CA ASP A 29 18.57 -1.07 -4.91
C ASP A 29 18.85 0.40 -4.55
N PRO A 30 19.10 0.77 -3.28
CA PRO A 30 19.08 -0.10 -2.08
C PRO A 30 17.68 -0.33 -1.50
N LEU A 31 17.55 -1.41 -0.73
CA LEU A 31 16.36 -1.73 0.08
C LEU A 31 16.66 -1.59 1.58
N ASN A 32 15.67 -1.18 2.37
CA ASN A 32 15.73 -1.31 3.83
C ASN A 32 15.32 -2.73 4.30
N GLU A 33 15.40 -3.00 5.61
CA GLU A 33 14.97 -4.29 6.20
C GLU A 33 13.49 -4.63 5.97
N SER A 34 12.65 -3.64 5.70
CA SER A 34 11.24 -3.82 5.36
C SER A 34 10.98 -4.16 3.89
N GLY A 35 12.05 -4.23 3.07
CA GLY A 35 11.96 -4.37 1.64
C GLY A 35 11.36 -3.13 0.96
N ASP A 36 11.53 -1.95 1.56
CA ASP A 36 11.17 -0.69 0.92
C ASP A 36 12.32 -0.19 0.05
N LEU A 37 11.99 0.26 -1.16
CA LEU A 37 12.97 0.89 -2.05
C LEU A 37 13.38 2.28 -1.53
N LEU A 38 14.69 2.50 -1.47
CA LEU A 38 15.34 3.72 -0.99
C LEU A 38 16.08 4.46 -2.14
N PRO A 39 16.31 5.78 -2.01
CA PRO A 39 15.76 6.67 -0.97
C PRO A 39 14.26 6.94 -1.21
N PRO A 40 13.43 7.02 -0.16
CA PRO A 40 11.97 7.15 -0.32
C PRO A 40 11.52 8.59 -0.58
N ARG A 41 12.45 9.55 -0.43
CA ARG A 41 12.18 10.98 -0.49
C ARG A 41 11.44 11.38 -1.78
N PRO A 42 11.85 10.95 -2.99
CA PRO A 42 11.15 11.36 -4.21
C PRO A 42 9.71 10.81 -4.27
N MET A 43 9.43 9.60 -3.77
CA MET A 43 8.04 9.11 -3.64
C MET A 43 7.24 9.95 -2.64
N TYR A 44 7.83 10.37 -1.51
CA TYR A 44 7.14 11.23 -0.55
C TYR A 44 6.81 12.61 -1.14
N ASP A 45 7.75 13.18 -1.90
CA ASP A 45 7.55 14.43 -2.60
C ASP A 45 6.48 14.26 -3.70
N ALA A 46 6.46 13.14 -4.44
CA ALA A 46 5.42 12.84 -5.42
C ALA A 46 4.02 12.77 -4.76
N CYS A 47 3.91 12.11 -3.60
CA CYS A 47 2.67 12.10 -2.82
C CYS A 47 2.22 13.50 -2.41
N ARG A 48 3.15 14.41 -2.08
CA ARG A 48 2.85 15.82 -1.79
C ARG A 48 2.33 16.58 -3.00
N VAL A 49 2.79 16.25 -4.21
CA VAL A 49 2.28 16.86 -5.45
C VAL A 49 0.83 16.44 -5.67
N LEU A 50 0.54 15.13 -5.59
CA LEU A 50 -0.84 14.63 -5.73
C LEU A 50 -1.75 15.18 -4.63
N GLY A 51 -1.29 15.18 -3.37
CA GLY A 51 -2.08 15.61 -2.22
C GLY A 51 -2.66 17.01 -2.33
N LYS A 52 -1.97 17.95 -3.00
CA LYS A 52 -2.46 19.32 -3.28
C LYS A 52 -3.82 19.36 -3.99
N HIS A 53 -4.19 18.28 -4.69
CA HIS A 53 -5.40 18.20 -5.50
C HIS A 53 -6.52 17.40 -4.83
N VAL A 54 -6.28 16.82 -3.67
CA VAL A 54 -7.30 16.10 -2.91
C VAL A 54 -8.02 17.08 -2.00
N ILE A 55 -9.34 17.16 -2.13
CA ILE A 55 -10.14 18.15 -1.38
C ILE A 55 -10.72 17.47 -0.15
N TYR A 56 -10.37 17.96 1.03
CA TYR A 56 -11.01 17.53 2.27
C TYR A 56 -12.43 18.13 2.41
N LYS A 57 -13.42 17.29 2.70
CA LYS A 57 -14.83 17.70 2.81
C LYS A 57 -15.30 17.84 4.26
N GLY A 58 -14.45 17.50 5.24
CA GLY A 58 -14.82 17.35 6.65
C GLY A 58 -15.24 15.92 6.98
N ASN A 59 -15.31 15.59 8.28
CA ASN A 59 -15.80 14.30 8.77
C ASN A 59 -15.06 13.07 8.20
N TYR A 60 -13.75 13.20 7.98
CA TYR A 60 -12.91 12.15 7.37
C TYR A 60 -13.37 11.74 5.96
N GLU A 61 -13.89 12.68 5.18
CA GLU A 61 -14.25 12.46 3.78
C GLU A 61 -13.38 13.31 2.84
N TRP A 62 -12.99 12.72 1.71
CA TRP A 62 -12.17 13.37 0.68
C TRP A 62 -12.82 13.24 -0.70
N ASP A 63 -12.64 14.25 -1.51
CA ASP A 63 -13.01 14.25 -2.91
C ASP A 63 -11.76 14.03 -3.77
N PHE A 64 -11.75 12.89 -4.45
CA PHE A 64 -10.67 12.45 -5.35
C PHE A 64 -10.93 12.79 -6.82
N SER A 65 -12.07 13.40 -7.16
CA SER A 65 -12.49 13.61 -8.56
C SER A 65 -11.41 14.29 -9.40
N LYS A 66 -10.76 15.31 -8.86
CA LYS A 66 -9.70 16.05 -9.55
C LYS A 66 -8.50 15.18 -9.91
N VAL A 67 -7.96 14.39 -8.95
CA VAL A 67 -6.79 13.53 -9.21
C VAL A 67 -7.12 12.38 -10.18
N LEU A 68 -8.37 11.94 -10.17
CA LEU A 68 -8.87 10.90 -11.08
C LEU A 68 -9.05 11.43 -12.51
N ASP A 69 -9.50 12.67 -12.68
CA ASP A 69 -9.75 13.29 -14.00
C ASP A 69 -8.46 13.81 -14.66
N MET A 70 -7.57 14.44 -13.90
CA MET A 70 -6.40 15.12 -14.48
C MET A 70 -5.21 14.19 -14.75
N GLU A 71 -4.40 14.51 -15.76
CA GLU A 71 -3.10 13.86 -15.97
C GLU A 71 -2.12 14.20 -14.84
N PRO A 72 -1.19 13.28 -14.49
CA PRO A 72 -0.15 13.56 -13.50
C PRO A 72 0.70 14.77 -13.91
N GLU A 73 0.98 15.65 -12.95
CA GLU A 73 1.87 16.79 -13.20
C GLU A 73 3.28 16.34 -13.57
N GLN A 74 3.99 17.12 -14.39
CA GLN A 74 5.37 16.80 -14.77
C GLN A 74 6.29 16.65 -13.55
N GLU A 75 6.11 17.48 -12.52
CA GLU A 75 6.84 17.36 -11.25
C GLU A 75 6.66 15.96 -10.62
N PHE A 76 5.44 15.43 -10.64
CA PHE A 76 5.16 14.09 -10.14
C PHE A 76 5.87 13.03 -10.99
N VAL A 77 5.79 13.13 -12.32
CA VAL A 77 6.42 12.19 -13.24
C VAL A 77 7.94 12.15 -13.03
N ASP A 78 8.58 13.31 -12.88
CA ASP A 78 10.02 13.41 -12.66
C ASP A 78 10.44 12.77 -11.33
N LEU A 79 9.66 12.99 -10.26
CA LEU A 79 9.91 12.41 -8.94
C LEU A 79 9.73 10.88 -8.93
N ILE A 80 8.74 10.36 -9.65
CA ILE A 80 8.53 8.91 -9.80
C ILE A 80 9.65 8.28 -10.63
N ASN A 81 10.09 8.92 -11.71
CA ASN A 81 11.23 8.46 -12.51
C ASN A 81 12.51 8.44 -11.69
N GLN A 82 12.73 9.47 -10.86
CA GLN A 82 13.86 9.51 -9.93
C GLN A 82 13.78 8.37 -8.90
N TYR A 83 12.60 8.17 -8.30
CA TYR A 83 12.39 7.12 -7.29
C TYR A 83 12.65 5.72 -7.85
N LEU A 84 12.12 5.44 -9.04
CA LEU A 84 12.16 4.11 -9.67
C LEU A 84 13.39 3.91 -10.55
N GLN A 85 14.36 4.82 -10.56
CA GLN A 85 15.51 4.78 -11.47
C GLN A 85 16.25 3.43 -11.41
N SER A 86 16.52 2.90 -10.22
CA SER A 86 17.23 1.62 -10.07
C SER A 86 16.41 0.44 -10.59
N VAL A 87 15.09 0.45 -10.39
CA VAL A 87 14.17 -0.56 -10.91
C VAL A 87 14.13 -0.50 -12.43
N MET A 88 13.89 0.68 -13.01
CA MET A 88 13.64 0.84 -14.45
C MET A 88 14.90 0.62 -15.30
N SER A 89 16.10 0.91 -14.77
CA SER A 89 17.37 0.72 -15.48
C SER A 89 17.94 -0.70 -15.40
N ASN A 90 17.49 -1.50 -14.44
CA ASN A 90 17.97 -2.87 -14.25
C ASN A 90 17.50 -3.80 -15.38
N GLN A 91 18.35 -4.76 -15.80
CA GLN A 91 18.07 -5.66 -16.93
C GLN A 91 17.39 -6.99 -16.52
N SER A 92 17.06 -7.17 -15.24
CA SER A 92 16.36 -8.37 -14.77
C SER A 92 15.01 -8.51 -15.45
N GLU A 93 14.64 -9.74 -15.80
CA GLU A 93 13.36 -10.04 -16.42
C GLU A 93 12.20 -9.63 -15.51
N ASN A 94 12.31 -9.96 -14.22
CA ASN A 94 11.31 -9.64 -13.20
C ASN A 94 11.82 -8.53 -12.29
N ARG A 95 11.06 -7.44 -12.23
CA ARG A 95 11.39 -6.22 -11.49
C ARG A 95 10.17 -5.73 -10.74
N GLY A 96 10.39 -4.98 -9.68
CA GLY A 96 9.31 -4.38 -8.95
C GLY A 96 9.76 -3.37 -7.93
N TRP A 97 8.79 -2.82 -7.21
CA TRP A 97 9.07 -1.99 -6.04
C TRP A 97 7.98 -2.17 -5.00
N LYS A 98 8.30 -1.74 -3.79
CA LYS A 98 7.37 -1.65 -2.70
C LYS A 98 7.74 -0.44 -1.85
N LEU A 99 6.73 0.35 -1.51
CA LEU A 99 6.77 1.37 -0.46
C LEU A 99 5.31 1.71 -0.13
N PRO A 100 4.86 1.67 1.14
CA PRO A 100 3.46 1.90 1.49
C PRO A 100 2.88 3.22 0.96
N GLU A 101 3.69 4.26 0.90
CA GLU A 101 3.34 5.59 0.38
C GLU A 101 2.91 5.55 -1.09
N THR A 102 3.29 4.52 -1.86
CA THR A 102 2.79 4.31 -3.23
C THR A 102 1.25 4.29 -3.27
N THR A 103 0.59 3.84 -2.19
CA THR A 103 -0.88 3.88 -2.07
C THR A 103 -1.44 5.31 -2.07
N LEU A 104 -0.75 6.28 -1.46
CA LEU A 104 -1.19 7.68 -1.46
C LEU A 104 -1.13 8.30 -2.86
N ALA A 105 -0.26 7.79 -3.71
CA ALA A 105 -0.07 8.23 -5.09
C ALA A 105 -0.85 7.39 -6.12
N PHE A 106 -1.62 6.40 -5.67
CA PHE A 106 -2.16 5.33 -6.52
C PHE A 106 -2.88 5.79 -7.79
N PRO A 107 -3.77 6.81 -7.78
CA PRO A 107 -4.46 7.29 -8.98
C PRO A 107 -3.53 7.66 -10.14
N TRP A 108 -2.37 8.26 -9.82
CA TRP A 108 -1.41 8.69 -10.83
C TRP A 108 -0.37 7.61 -11.14
N ILE A 109 -0.05 6.73 -10.18
CA ILE A 109 0.79 5.56 -10.45
C ILE A 109 0.16 4.67 -11.52
N ILE A 110 -1.16 4.41 -11.48
CA ILE A 110 -1.82 3.60 -12.50
C ILE A 110 -1.86 4.26 -13.88
N LYS A 111 -1.82 5.60 -13.95
CA LYS A 111 -1.75 6.33 -15.23
C LYS A 111 -0.37 6.21 -15.86
N LEU A 112 0.69 6.21 -15.04
CA LEU A 112 2.06 6.05 -15.52
C LEU A 112 2.40 4.58 -15.84
N PHE A 113 1.80 3.64 -15.12
CA PHE A 113 2.10 2.21 -15.24
C PHE A 113 0.81 1.38 -15.39
N PRO A 114 0.01 1.56 -16.46
CA PRO A 114 -1.28 0.89 -16.58
C PRO A 114 -1.18 -0.63 -16.76
N GLU A 115 -0.07 -1.11 -17.32
CA GLU A 115 0.07 -2.52 -17.72
C GLU A 115 0.82 -3.39 -16.71
N ILE A 116 1.33 -2.82 -15.62
CA ILE A 116 2.11 -3.59 -14.64
C ILE A 116 1.21 -4.43 -13.75
N LYS A 117 1.79 -5.40 -13.04
CA LYS A 117 1.04 -6.17 -12.04
C LYS A 117 0.93 -5.42 -10.72
N TYR A 118 -0.28 -5.33 -10.19
CA TYR A 118 -0.59 -4.70 -8.90
C TYR A 118 -1.01 -5.75 -7.88
N ILE A 119 -0.27 -5.85 -6.78
CA ILE A 119 -0.66 -6.63 -5.61
C ILE A 119 -1.19 -5.64 -4.56
N GLN A 120 -2.51 -5.62 -4.36
CA GLN A 120 -3.13 -4.93 -3.24
C GLN A 120 -3.05 -5.81 -2.01
N TRP A 121 -2.24 -5.38 -1.05
CA TRP A 121 -2.08 -6.04 0.23
C TRP A 121 -3.05 -5.44 1.25
N VAL A 122 -4.01 -6.24 1.70
CA VAL A 122 -4.99 -5.84 2.71
C VAL A 122 -4.76 -6.60 4.01
N ARG A 123 -5.14 -5.98 5.12
CA ARG A 123 -5.00 -6.53 6.47
C ARG A 123 -6.14 -6.00 7.32
N ASP A 124 -6.54 -6.75 8.34
CA ASP A 124 -7.50 -6.29 9.34
C ASP A 124 -7.12 -4.87 9.84
N PRO A 125 -8.00 -3.87 9.67
CA PRO A 125 -7.69 -2.48 10.02
C PRO A 125 -7.33 -2.32 11.49
N ARG A 126 -7.97 -3.08 12.38
CA ARG A 126 -7.74 -3.05 13.84
C ARG A 126 -6.30 -3.41 14.17
N ASP A 127 -5.73 -4.33 13.40
CA ASP A 127 -4.34 -4.77 13.52
C ASP A 127 -3.33 -3.80 12.88
N SER A 128 -3.79 -3.04 11.89
CA SER A 128 -2.96 -2.13 11.08
C SER A 128 -2.66 -0.82 11.79
N ILE A 129 -3.52 -0.41 12.73
CA ILE A 129 -3.39 0.85 13.50
C ILE A 129 -2.66 0.68 14.84
N LEU A 130 -2.23 -0.54 15.19
CA LEU A 130 -1.57 -0.80 16.47
C LEU A 130 -0.22 -0.10 16.62
N LYS A 131 0.49 0.15 15.52
CA LYS A 131 1.83 0.74 15.50
C LYS A 131 1.91 1.91 14.53
N GLY A 132 2.81 2.85 14.83
CA GLY A 132 2.91 4.11 14.10
C GLY A 132 3.73 4.00 12.81
N HIS A 133 3.27 4.63 11.74
CA HIS A 133 3.90 4.72 10.42
C HIS A 133 4.06 6.18 9.96
N PRO A 134 5.03 6.51 9.08
CA PRO A 134 5.13 7.85 8.51
C PRO A 134 3.85 8.39 7.85
N THR A 135 3.04 7.52 7.25
CA THR A 135 1.75 7.88 6.63
C THR A 135 0.63 8.20 7.61
N ASP A 136 0.81 8.00 8.93
CA ASP A 136 -0.22 8.28 9.93
C ASP A 136 -0.64 9.75 9.94
N ASP A 137 0.31 10.64 9.63
CA ASP A 137 0.06 12.07 9.48
C ASP A 137 -0.07 12.43 8.00
N LEU A 138 -1.31 12.43 7.50
CA LEU A 138 -1.65 12.79 6.12
C LEU A 138 -1.17 14.20 5.75
N GLY A 139 -1.06 15.09 6.73
CA GLY A 139 -0.60 16.47 6.52
C GLY A 139 0.84 16.55 6.01
N ARG A 140 1.67 15.54 6.27
CA ARG A 140 3.04 15.43 5.72
C ARG A 140 3.07 15.26 4.20
N PHE A 141 1.92 14.94 3.61
CA PHE A 141 1.71 14.68 2.19
C PHE A 141 0.74 15.69 1.56
N ASN A 142 0.54 16.86 2.19
CA ASN A 142 -0.40 17.90 1.75
C ASN A 142 -1.86 17.42 1.65
N ILE A 143 -2.26 16.47 2.49
CA ILE A 143 -3.64 15.99 2.57
C ILE A 143 -4.24 16.48 3.88
N ASP A 144 -5.25 17.33 3.77
CA ASP A 144 -5.98 17.86 4.92
C ASP A 144 -6.90 16.79 5.53
N TYR A 145 -7.07 16.85 6.85
CA TYR A 145 -7.98 16.00 7.62
C TYR A 145 -8.20 16.60 9.02
N ASP A 146 -9.26 16.16 9.70
CA ASP A 146 -9.50 16.58 11.09
C ASP A 146 -8.42 16.01 12.01
N LYS A 147 -7.61 16.90 12.59
CA LYS A 147 -6.56 16.55 13.55
C LYS A 147 -7.18 16.08 14.86
N THR A 148 -6.54 15.11 15.49
CA THR A 148 -6.96 14.54 16.77
C THR A 148 -5.75 14.19 17.61
N ASP A 149 -5.88 14.36 18.93
CA ASP A 149 -4.88 13.92 19.91
C ASP A 149 -4.94 12.41 20.16
N ASN A 150 -6.01 11.73 19.71
CA ASN A 150 -6.12 10.29 19.77
C ASN A 150 -5.28 9.64 18.66
N ILE A 151 -4.16 9.05 19.05
CA ILE A 151 -3.21 8.42 18.13
C ILE A 151 -3.84 7.27 17.32
N ARG A 152 -4.73 6.47 17.93
CA ARG A 152 -5.39 5.34 17.24
C ARG A 152 -6.40 5.84 16.22
N LEU A 153 -7.17 6.85 16.58
CA LEU A 153 -8.07 7.52 15.64
C LEU A 153 -7.30 8.16 14.49
N SER A 154 -6.19 8.87 14.76
CA SER A 154 -5.32 9.44 13.71
C SER A 154 -4.83 8.38 12.71
N ARG A 155 -4.39 7.23 13.21
CA ARG A 155 -3.98 6.08 12.37
C ARG A 155 -5.15 5.50 11.58
N ALA A 156 -6.32 5.39 12.20
CA ALA A 156 -7.54 4.89 11.58
C ALA A 156 -8.05 5.81 10.47
N ILE A 157 -7.98 7.13 10.66
CA ILE A 157 -8.28 8.14 9.62
C ILE A 157 -7.32 8.00 8.43
N SER A 158 -6.03 7.88 8.71
CA SER A 158 -5.03 7.65 7.65
C SER A 158 -5.22 6.32 6.92
N TRP A 159 -5.60 5.26 7.63
CA TRP A 159 -6.00 3.99 7.02
C TRP A 159 -7.22 4.18 6.12
N LYS A 160 -8.25 4.89 6.58
CA LYS A 160 -9.49 5.14 5.83
C LYS A 160 -9.19 5.85 4.53
N TYR A 161 -8.42 6.95 4.58
CA TYR A 161 -7.97 7.67 3.39
C TYR A 161 -7.35 6.74 2.33
N GLN A 162 -6.42 5.87 2.76
CA GLN A 162 -5.70 4.97 1.86
C GLN A 162 -6.60 3.90 1.23
N MET A 163 -7.63 3.46 1.94
CA MET A 163 -8.63 2.56 1.35
C MET A 163 -9.56 3.30 0.39
N GLU A 164 -10.00 4.51 0.74
CA GLU A 164 -10.92 5.28 -0.08
C GLU A 164 -10.28 5.74 -1.39
N ILE A 165 -9.02 6.17 -1.38
CA ILE A 165 -8.33 6.54 -2.62
C ILE A 165 -8.17 5.31 -3.54
N ILE A 166 -7.93 4.12 -3.00
CA ILE A 166 -7.92 2.89 -3.79
C ILE A 166 -9.31 2.60 -4.36
N LYS A 167 -10.37 2.66 -3.54
CA LYS A 167 -11.75 2.36 -3.96
C LYS A 167 -12.28 3.37 -4.98
N ALA A 168 -11.87 4.63 -4.89
CA ALA A 168 -12.24 5.68 -5.83
C ALA A 168 -11.49 5.56 -7.18
N THR A 169 -10.34 4.89 -7.20
CA THR A 169 -9.52 4.74 -8.40
C THR A 169 -10.00 3.57 -9.26
N PRO A 170 -10.17 3.74 -10.60
CA PRO A 170 -10.44 2.63 -11.50
C PRO A 170 -9.39 1.53 -11.35
N LYS A 171 -9.83 0.30 -11.11
CA LYS A 171 -8.92 -0.83 -10.93
C LYS A 171 -8.21 -1.13 -12.27
N PRO A 172 -6.87 -1.24 -12.29
CA PRO A 172 -6.15 -1.66 -13.48
C PRO A 172 -6.45 -3.13 -13.79
N ASP A 173 -6.29 -3.54 -15.05
CA ASP A 173 -6.60 -4.91 -15.50
C ASP A 173 -5.73 -5.96 -14.78
N ASN A 174 -4.46 -5.64 -14.57
CA ASN A 174 -3.51 -6.52 -13.92
C ASN A 174 -3.52 -6.30 -12.40
N TRP A 175 -4.52 -6.85 -11.71
CA TRP A 175 -4.74 -6.65 -10.28
C TRP A 175 -5.01 -7.94 -9.51
N ILE A 176 -4.42 -8.07 -8.31
CA ILE A 176 -4.80 -9.08 -7.32
C ILE A 176 -4.87 -8.48 -5.92
N THR A 177 -5.91 -8.85 -5.17
CA THR A 177 -6.01 -8.54 -3.73
C THR A 177 -5.58 -9.74 -2.89
N VAL A 178 -4.70 -9.52 -1.92
CA VAL A 178 -4.15 -10.52 -1.01
C VAL A 178 -4.35 -10.07 0.42
N ARG A 179 -5.00 -10.91 1.24
CA ARG A 179 -5.12 -10.70 2.68
C ARG A 179 -3.85 -11.17 3.38
N PHE A 180 -3.33 -10.34 4.28
CA PHE A 180 -2.22 -10.69 5.15
C PHE A 180 -2.51 -11.98 5.94
N GLU A 181 -3.74 -12.11 6.43
CA GLU A 181 -4.20 -13.24 7.23
C GLU A 181 -4.17 -14.54 6.42
N ASP A 182 -4.64 -14.52 5.18
CA ASP A 182 -4.62 -15.69 4.29
C ASP A 182 -3.18 -16.07 3.93
N PHE A 183 -2.32 -15.08 3.65
CA PHE A 183 -0.90 -15.33 3.41
C PHE A 183 -0.20 -15.99 4.59
N VAL A 184 -0.57 -15.63 5.83
CA VAL A 184 0.06 -16.16 7.05
C VAL A 184 -0.53 -17.51 7.48
N LEU A 185 -1.85 -17.68 7.35
CA LEU A 185 -2.57 -18.86 7.88
C LEU A 185 -2.78 -19.95 6.82
N GLU A 186 -2.85 -19.57 5.54
CA GLU A 186 -3.12 -20.44 4.39
C GLU A 186 -2.08 -20.19 3.28
N GLN A 187 -0.81 -20.15 3.67
CA GLN A 187 0.28 -19.68 2.82
C GLN A 187 0.40 -20.46 1.49
N ASP A 188 0.31 -21.79 1.51
CA ASP A 188 0.46 -22.59 0.29
C ASP A 188 -0.63 -22.30 -0.75
N ALA A 189 -1.90 -22.19 -0.31
CA ALA A 189 -3.00 -21.82 -1.17
C ALA A 189 -2.85 -20.38 -1.70
N THR A 190 -2.40 -19.47 -0.85
CA THR A 190 -2.15 -18.07 -1.22
C THR A 190 -1.02 -17.94 -2.23
N LEU A 191 0.09 -18.66 -2.04
CA LEU A 191 1.22 -18.69 -2.96
C LEU A 191 0.83 -19.31 -4.30
N SER A 192 0.06 -20.40 -4.32
CA SER A 192 -0.43 -20.99 -5.58
C SER A 192 -1.19 -19.96 -6.43
N ARG A 193 -2.13 -19.23 -5.81
CA ARG A 193 -2.90 -18.18 -6.50
C ARG A 193 -2.01 -17.03 -7.00
N LEU A 194 -0.99 -16.68 -6.23
CA LEU A 194 -0.03 -15.65 -6.62
C LEU A 194 0.91 -16.11 -7.74
N ASN A 195 1.32 -17.39 -7.75
CA ASN A 195 2.13 -17.96 -8.82
C ASN A 195 1.38 -17.90 -10.15
N ASP A 196 0.11 -18.31 -10.16
CA ASP A 196 -0.76 -18.24 -11.35
C ASP A 196 -0.89 -16.80 -11.85
N TYR A 197 -1.10 -15.85 -10.94
CA TYR A 197 -1.25 -14.44 -11.28
C TYR A 197 0.06 -13.81 -11.80
N LEU A 198 1.20 -14.09 -11.16
CA LEU A 198 2.49 -13.51 -11.53
C LEU A 198 3.15 -14.23 -12.71
N GLY A 199 2.80 -15.49 -12.96
CA GLY A 199 3.42 -16.33 -13.98
C GLY A 199 4.81 -16.83 -13.58
N MET A 200 5.06 -17.00 -12.27
CA MET A 200 6.35 -17.49 -11.75
C MET A 200 6.16 -18.20 -10.42
N ASP A 201 7.10 -19.08 -10.08
CA ASP A 201 7.11 -19.75 -8.78
C ASP A 201 7.63 -18.80 -7.68
N LEU A 202 6.81 -18.57 -6.67
CA LEU A 202 7.19 -17.78 -5.50
C LEU A 202 7.84 -18.64 -4.41
N ALA A 203 8.89 -18.08 -3.81
CA ALA A 203 9.53 -18.60 -2.61
C ALA A 203 8.56 -18.61 -1.42
N LYS A 204 8.63 -19.67 -0.62
CA LYS A 204 7.90 -19.75 0.64
C LYS A 204 8.76 -19.21 1.77
N ILE A 205 8.42 -18.02 2.27
CA ILE A 205 9.12 -17.39 3.40
C ILE A 205 8.56 -17.85 4.75
N GLU A 206 9.34 -17.70 5.82
CA GLU A 206 8.84 -17.91 7.17
C GLU A 206 7.81 -16.83 7.56
N VAL A 207 6.63 -17.25 8.02
CA VAL A 207 5.56 -16.38 8.50
C VAL A 207 5.33 -16.58 10.00
N ARG A 208 4.78 -15.55 10.66
CA ARG A 208 4.52 -15.55 12.11
C ARG A 208 3.02 -15.51 12.38
N PRO A 209 2.34 -16.64 12.64
CA PRO A 209 0.90 -16.69 12.92
C PRO A 209 0.45 -15.77 14.06
N LYS A 210 1.30 -15.56 15.08
CA LYS A 210 1.04 -14.62 16.19
C LYS A 210 0.91 -13.15 15.75
N SER A 211 1.27 -12.84 14.51
CA SER A 211 1.09 -11.50 13.95
C SER A 211 -0.34 -11.22 13.52
N VAL A 212 -1.20 -12.23 13.43
CA VAL A 212 -2.62 -12.12 13.03
C VAL A 212 -3.51 -11.96 14.26
N GLY A 213 -4.39 -10.95 14.24
CA GLY A 213 -5.39 -10.74 15.29
C GLY A 213 -4.80 -10.28 16.61
N ARG A 214 -3.71 -9.50 16.57
CA ARG A 214 -3.08 -8.92 17.78
C ARG A 214 -4.04 -7.96 18.49
N TRP A 215 -4.91 -7.29 17.75
CA TRP A 215 -5.98 -6.45 18.28
C TRP A 215 -6.87 -7.18 19.30
N LYS A 216 -7.04 -8.51 19.20
CA LYS A 216 -7.87 -9.28 20.16
C LYS A 216 -7.34 -9.28 21.60
N THR A 217 -6.07 -8.97 21.77
CA THR A 217 -5.41 -8.84 23.08
C THR A 217 -4.97 -7.40 23.36
N ASP A 218 -5.24 -6.48 22.43
CA ASP A 218 -5.00 -5.05 22.63
C ASP A 218 -6.05 -4.50 23.60
N THR A 219 -5.67 -3.51 24.39
CA THR A 219 -6.55 -2.89 25.39
C THR A 219 -6.85 -1.43 25.07
N GLU A 220 -6.24 -0.90 24.02
CA GLU A 220 -6.51 0.44 23.52
C GLU A 220 -7.68 0.44 22.52
N GLU A 221 -8.14 1.62 22.13
CA GLU A 221 -9.16 1.75 21.10
C GLU A 221 -8.64 1.26 19.74
N HIS A 222 -9.36 0.31 19.13
CA HIS A 222 -9.04 -0.20 17.81
C HIS A 222 -10.26 -0.41 16.91
N ASP A 223 -11.48 -0.27 17.45
CA ASP A 223 -12.72 -0.38 16.68
C ASP A 223 -13.25 1.03 16.36
N PHE A 224 -13.40 1.31 15.07
CA PHE A 224 -13.99 2.55 14.57
C PHE A 224 -15.10 2.21 13.57
N ASP A 225 -16.21 2.95 13.61
CA ASP A 225 -17.41 2.64 12.81
C ASP A 225 -17.13 2.59 11.29
N PHE A 226 -16.20 3.42 10.81
CA PHE A 226 -15.83 3.42 9.39
C PHE A 226 -14.99 2.21 8.94
N PHE A 227 -14.65 1.27 9.84
CA PHE A 227 -14.05 -0.01 9.46
C PHE A 227 -15.08 -1.05 9.02
N GLN A 228 -16.36 -0.91 9.36
CA GLN A 228 -17.35 -1.98 9.24
C GLN A 228 -17.49 -2.52 7.81
N ASP A 229 -17.50 -1.64 6.81
CA ASP A 229 -17.61 -2.05 5.41
C ASP A 229 -16.43 -2.91 4.96
N GLU A 230 -15.22 -2.55 5.38
CA GLU A 230 -14.01 -3.31 5.06
C GLU A 230 -13.95 -4.64 5.81
N LEU A 231 -14.31 -4.62 7.10
CA LEU A 231 -14.38 -5.84 7.91
C LEU A 231 -15.31 -6.85 7.25
N LYS A 232 -16.46 -6.38 6.76
CA LYS A 232 -17.42 -7.20 6.01
C LYS A 232 -16.89 -7.63 4.64
N GLU A 233 -16.34 -6.71 3.84
CA GLU A 233 -15.82 -6.97 2.49
C GLU A 233 -14.74 -8.07 2.50
N HIS A 234 -13.87 -8.06 3.51
CA HIS A 234 -12.78 -9.02 3.65
C HIS A 234 -13.05 -10.12 4.67
N SER A 235 -14.30 -10.28 5.12
CA SER A 235 -14.72 -11.34 6.05
C SER A 235 -13.88 -11.41 7.33
N TYR A 236 -13.45 -10.26 7.84
CA TYR A 236 -12.86 -10.15 9.17
C TYR A 236 -13.98 -10.25 10.21
N LYS A 237 -13.77 -11.11 11.21
CA LYS A 237 -14.70 -11.35 12.31
C LYS A 237 -14.33 -10.53 13.54
#